data_AF-A0A535MMH4-F1
#
_entry.id   AF-A0A535MMH4-F1
#
_cell.length_a   1.000
_cell.length_b   1.000
_cell.length_c   1.000
_cell.angle_alpha   90.00
_cell.angle_beta   90.00
_cell.angle_gamma   90.00
#
_symmetry.space_group_name_H-M   'P 1'
#
loop_
_entity.id
_entity.type
_entity.pdbx_description
1 polymer ?
#
loop_
_entity_poly.entity_id
_entity_poly.type
_entity_poly.pdbx_seq_one_letter_code
_entity_poly.pdbx_strand_id
1 'polypeptide(L)'
;MSNLTLGLSPARTNEITVGPYRFSLVLVAITCALTPAYVKRFHFGFYPTTVLEIAILLTGIMFAIETWRQRTRVEWKSPFTIPAILFLVAGAISILVAPHPVKALGLYRAYLVEPIALFVVISTAATNRRRALLVLGGLALAGAAVAIPNAFVVLQAA
;
A
#
# COMPACT_ATOMS: atom_id res chain seq x y z
N MET A 1 -20.51 -54.12 30.03
CA MET A 1 -21.46 -53.57 29.04
C MET A 1 -20.99 -52.18 28.66
N SER A 2 -20.95 -51.95 27.37
CA SER A 2 -20.39 -50.84 26.61
C SER A 2 -20.89 -49.46 27.02
N ASN A 3 -20.01 -48.45 26.99
CA ASN A 3 -20.34 -47.18 26.37
C ASN A 3 -19.07 -46.59 25.73
N LEU A 4 -18.92 -46.95 24.46
CA LEU A 4 -17.96 -46.42 23.50
C LEU A 4 -18.47 -45.01 23.12
N THR A 5 -18.15 -43.99 23.90
CA THR A 5 -18.38 -42.60 23.49
C THR A 5 -17.30 -42.22 22.48
N LEU A 6 -17.63 -42.57 21.25
CA LEU A 6 -17.09 -42.08 19.99
C LEU A 6 -16.50 -40.68 20.15
N GLY A 7 -15.17 -40.59 20.04
CA GLY A 7 -14.45 -39.34 19.90
C GLY A 7 -14.86 -38.67 18.60
N LEU A 8 -15.99 -37.97 18.61
CA LEU A 8 -16.35 -37.00 17.61
C LEU A 8 -15.37 -35.83 17.77
N SER A 9 -14.21 -35.96 17.13
CA SER A 9 -13.36 -34.83 16.79
C SER A 9 -14.29 -33.79 16.18
N PRO A 10 -14.52 -32.62 16.81
CA PRO A 10 -15.33 -31.58 16.18
C PRO A 10 -14.67 -31.32 14.83
N ALA A 11 -15.49 -31.42 13.79
CA ALA A 11 -15.12 -31.08 12.44
C ALA A 11 -14.28 -29.80 12.52
N ARG A 12 -13.08 -29.86 11.95
CA ARG A 12 -12.21 -28.70 11.77
C ARG A 12 -12.99 -27.77 10.85
N THR A 13 -13.93 -27.01 11.41
CA THR A 13 -14.55 -25.89 10.75
C THR A 13 -13.35 -25.06 10.36
N ASN A 14 -13.10 -25.01 9.06
CA ASN A 14 -12.36 -23.95 8.44
C ASN A 14 -13.16 -22.68 8.73
N GLU A 15 -13.19 -22.26 10.01
CA GLU A 15 -13.12 -20.86 10.30
C GLU A 15 -11.89 -20.43 9.54
N ILE A 16 -12.14 -19.85 8.37
CA ILE A 16 -11.17 -19.07 7.65
C ILE A 16 -10.85 -17.98 8.66
N THR A 17 -9.93 -18.26 9.59
CA THR A 17 -9.41 -17.29 10.52
C THR A 17 -8.82 -16.24 9.61
N VAL A 18 -9.59 -15.16 9.43
CA VAL A 18 -9.30 -14.09 8.50
C VAL A 18 -8.01 -13.52 9.02
N GLY A 19 -6.89 -13.96 8.45
CA GLY A 19 -5.57 -13.54 8.90
C GLY A 19 -5.56 -12.01 8.97
N PRO A 20 -4.92 -11.40 9.96
CA PRO A 20 -5.01 -9.96 10.17
C PRO A 20 -4.57 -9.23 8.88
N TYR A 21 -5.34 -8.21 8.46
CA TYR A 21 -5.07 -7.31 7.33
C TYR A 21 -5.20 -7.86 5.90
N ARG A 22 -6.09 -8.83 5.64
CA ARG A 22 -6.25 -9.39 4.29
C ARG A 22 -6.70 -8.37 3.25
N PHE A 23 -7.64 -7.48 3.61
CA PHE A 23 -8.15 -6.51 2.65
C PHE A 23 -7.10 -5.44 2.34
N SER A 24 -6.41 -4.93 3.36
CA SER A 24 -5.28 -4.01 3.16
C SER A 24 -4.21 -4.61 2.26
N LEU A 25 -3.89 -5.90 2.42
CA LEU A 25 -2.87 -6.57 1.62
C LEU A 25 -3.25 -6.63 0.14
N VAL A 26 -4.49 -7.02 -0.17
CA VAL A 26 -4.99 -7.03 -1.56
C VAL A 26 -4.96 -5.62 -2.15
N LEU A 27 -5.41 -4.61 -1.38
CA LEU A 27 -5.39 -3.22 -1.83
C LEU A 27 -3.98 -2.69 -2.06
N VAL A 28 -3.01 -3.04 -1.21
CA VAL A 28 -1.59 -2.71 -1.40
C VAL A 28 -1.06 -3.36 -2.68
N ALA A 29 -1.35 -4.64 -2.92
CA ALA A 29 -0.88 -5.34 -4.12
C ALA A 29 -1.48 -4.71 -5.39
N ILE A 30 -2.76 -4.34 -5.37
CA ILE A 30 -3.43 -3.60 -6.44
C ILE A 30 -2.79 -2.22 -6.63
N THR A 31 -2.52 -1.50 -5.54
CA THR A 31 -1.86 -0.18 -5.59
C THR A 31 -0.47 -0.28 -6.23
N CYS A 32 0.29 -1.31 -5.88
CA CYS A 32 1.60 -1.58 -6.50
C CYS A 32 1.47 -1.92 -8.00
N ALA A 33 0.46 -2.70 -8.39
CA ALA A 33 0.18 -3.00 -9.79
C ALA A 33 -0.28 -1.77 -10.60
N LEU A 34 -0.97 -0.83 -9.95
CA LEU A 34 -1.44 0.43 -10.53
C LEU A 34 -0.37 1.53 -10.55
N THR A 35 0.85 1.27 -10.07
CA THR A 35 1.96 2.24 -10.15
C THR A 35 2.12 2.86 -11.54
N PRO A 36 2.07 2.13 -12.69
CA PRO A 36 2.21 2.73 -14.02
C PRO A 36 1.06 3.66 -14.40
N ALA A 37 -0.11 3.50 -13.77
CA ALA A 37 -1.26 4.35 -14.00
C ALA A 37 -1.08 5.77 -13.42
N TYR A 38 0.03 6.05 -12.70
CA TYR A 38 0.38 7.40 -12.24
C TYR A 38 0.52 8.42 -13.39
N VAL A 39 0.83 7.94 -14.61
CA VAL A 39 0.94 8.78 -15.82
C VAL A 39 -0.41 9.36 -16.21
N LYS A 40 -1.51 8.66 -15.91
CA LYS A 40 -2.86 9.16 -16.14
C LYS A 40 -3.27 10.15 -15.06
N ARG A 41 -2.84 11.40 -15.24
CA ARG A 41 -3.23 12.55 -14.43
C ARG A 41 -4.56 13.09 -14.94
N PHE A 42 -5.65 12.77 -14.27
CA PHE A 42 -6.97 13.33 -14.58
C PHE A 42 -7.22 14.54 -13.66
N HIS A 43 -7.65 15.66 -14.25
CA HIS A 43 -7.97 16.85 -13.44
C HIS A 43 -9.39 16.71 -12.89
N PHE A 44 -9.52 16.38 -11.60
CA PHE A 44 -10.79 16.45 -10.90
C PHE A 44 -10.88 17.81 -10.19
N GLY A 45 -11.40 18.82 -10.89
CA GLY A 45 -11.53 20.19 -10.36
C GLY A 45 -10.23 21.00 -10.40
N PHE A 46 -9.88 21.66 -9.28
CA PHE A 46 -8.73 22.59 -9.15
C PHE A 46 -7.40 21.89 -8.82
N TYR A 47 -7.43 20.59 -8.54
CA TYR A 47 -6.26 19.83 -8.09
C TYR A 47 -6.01 18.62 -9.01
N PRO A 48 -4.78 18.42 -9.53
CA PRO A 48 -4.45 17.28 -10.38
C PRO A 48 -4.43 16.01 -9.52
N THR A 49 -5.57 15.32 -9.43
CA THR A 49 -5.69 14.03 -8.73
C THR A 49 -5.27 12.87 -9.61
N THR A 50 -4.59 11.88 -9.05
CA THR A 50 -4.19 10.69 -9.83
C THR A 50 -4.99 9.46 -9.45
N VAL A 51 -5.10 8.49 -10.35
CA VAL A 51 -5.68 7.16 -10.03
C VAL A 51 -4.91 6.50 -8.88
N LEU A 52 -3.59 6.74 -8.84
CA LEU A 52 -2.72 6.23 -7.79
C LEU A 52 -3.04 6.85 -6.43
N GLU A 53 -3.29 8.15 -6.37
CA GLU A 53 -3.68 8.86 -5.15
C GLU A 53 -4.97 8.28 -4.54
N ILE A 54 -5.96 7.95 -5.37
CA ILE A 54 -7.20 7.30 -4.92
C ILE A 54 -6.90 5.89 -4.40
N ALA A 55 -6.07 5.11 -5.09
CA ALA A 55 -5.70 3.77 -4.68
C ALA A 55 -4.95 3.76 -3.32
N ILE A 56 -4.02 4.70 -3.12
CA ILE A 56 -3.30 4.88 -1.86
C ILE A 56 -4.26 5.31 -0.75
N LEU A 57 -5.17 6.25 -1.02
CA LEU A 57 -6.15 6.71 -0.05
C LEU A 57 -7.08 5.56 0.39
N LEU A 58 -7.62 4.79 -0.55
CA LEU A 58 -8.46 3.62 -0.25
C LEU A 58 -7.69 2.58 0.56
N THR A 59 -6.42 2.35 0.22
CA THR A 59 -5.54 1.43 0.95
C THR A 59 -5.34 1.89 2.38
N GLY A 60 -5.06 3.19 2.58
CA GLY A 60 -4.92 3.79 3.91
C GLY A 60 -6.20 3.74 4.73
N ILE A 61 -7.36 4.04 4.13
CA ILE A 61 -8.67 3.96 4.80
C ILE A 61 -8.97 2.53 5.24
N MET A 62 -8.80 1.55 4.34
CA MET A 62 -9.06 0.15 4.66
C MET A 62 -8.13 -0.35 5.76
N PHE A 63 -6.86 0.05 5.72
CA PHE A 63 -5.90 -0.23 6.77
C PHE A 63 -6.32 0.38 8.12
N ALA A 64 -6.71 1.65 8.14
CA ALA A 64 -7.18 2.31 9.36
C ALA A 64 -8.42 1.60 9.95
N ILE A 65 -9.37 1.19 9.10
CA ILE A 65 -10.56 0.42 9.52
C ILE A 65 -10.15 -0.93 10.12
N GLU A 66 -9.27 -1.68 9.46
CA GLU A 66 -8.79 -2.98 9.95
C GLU A 66 -7.99 -2.85 11.26
N THR A 67 -7.13 -1.83 11.38
CA THR A 67 -6.37 -1.53 12.60
C THR A 67 -7.30 -1.15 13.75
N TRP A 68 -8.29 -0.28 13.51
CA TRP A 68 -9.22 0.14 14.54
C TRP A 68 -10.09 -1.01 15.02
N ARG A 69 -10.56 -1.87 14.10
CA ARG A 69 -11.37 -3.05 14.42
C ARG A 69 -10.59 -4.12 15.17
N GLN A 70 -9.29 -4.26 14.92
CA GLN A 70 -8.43 -5.23 15.61
C GLN A 70 -7.87 -4.71 16.95
N ARG A 71 -8.01 -3.40 17.25
CA ARG A 71 -7.38 -2.71 18.40
C ARG A 71 -5.88 -2.99 18.56
N THR A 72 -5.20 -3.38 17.49
CA THR A 72 -3.77 -3.69 17.52
C THR A 72 -2.99 -2.38 17.54
N ARG A 73 -2.02 -2.25 18.45
CA ARG A 73 -1.10 -1.12 18.41
C ARG A 73 -0.16 -1.34 17.23
N VAL A 74 -0.17 -0.41 16.27
CA VAL A 74 0.87 -0.35 15.26
C VAL A 74 2.18 -0.11 16.00
N GLU A 75 3.12 -1.04 15.90
CA GLU A 75 4.43 -0.87 16.54
C GLU A 75 5.27 0.07 15.68
N TRP A 76 5.18 1.37 15.99
CA TRP A 76 5.94 2.43 15.31
C TRP A 76 7.45 2.40 15.61
N LYS A 77 7.97 1.41 16.34
CA LYS A 77 9.38 1.30 16.75
C LYS A 77 10.23 0.59 15.71
N SER A 78 10.21 1.10 14.48
CA SER A 78 11.16 0.68 13.43
C SER A 78 12.32 1.68 13.36
N PRO A 79 13.56 1.26 13.08
CA PRO A 79 14.70 2.18 12.88
C PRO A 79 14.46 3.19 11.76
N PHE A 80 13.48 2.94 10.88
CA PHE A 80 13.10 3.83 9.77
C PHE A 80 12.10 4.92 10.17
N THR A 81 11.52 4.87 11.37
CA THR A 81 10.52 5.86 11.81
C THR A 81 11.13 7.25 11.99
N ILE A 82 12.33 7.34 12.58
CA ILE A 82 13.01 8.62 12.81
C ILE A 82 13.37 9.29 11.47
N PRO A 83 14.03 8.60 10.51
CA PRO A 83 14.25 9.15 9.17
C PRO A 83 12.97 9.59 8.47
N ALA A 84 11.89 8.79 8.55
CA ALA A 84 10.62 9.13 7.90
C ALA A 84 9.99 10.41 8.49
N ILE A 85 10.00 10.55 9.82
CA ILE A 85 9.49 11.76 10.49
C ILE A 85 10.35 12.97 10.13
N LEU A 86 11.68 12.83 10.17
CA LEU A 86 12.59 13.92 9.82
C LEU A 86 12.37 14.39 8.38
N PHE A 87 12.16 13.44 7.45
CA PHE A 87 11.91 13.73 6.05
C PHE A 87 10.55 14.42 5.83
N LEU A 88 9.50 14.01 6.57
CA LEU A 88 8.20 14.69 6.56
C LEU A 88 8.32 16.12 7.10
N VAL A 89 9.05 16.33 8.21
CA VAL A 89 9.24 17.66 8.77
C VAL A 89 10.04 18.55 7.81
N ALA A 90 11.13 18.04 7.23
CA ALA A 90 11.90 18.77 6.23
C ALA A 90 11.04 19.15 5.00
N GLY A 91 10.21 18.22 4.53
CA GLY A 91 9.25 18.48 3.46
C GLY A 91 8.22 19.55 3.83
N ALA A 92 7.68 19.53 5.05
CA ALA A 92 6.73 20.53 5.52
C ALA A 92 7.37 21.92 5.60
N ILE A 93 8.62 22.01 6.06
CA ILE A 93 9.38 23.27 6.06
C ILE A 93 9.59 23.78 4.62
N SER A 94 9.90 22.89 3.68
CA SER A 94 10.09 23.24 2.26
C SER A 94 8.86 23.92 1.65
N ILE A 95 7.63 23.54 2.06
CA ILE A 95 6.40 24.20 1.60
C ILE A 95 6.36 25.68 2.04
N LEU A 96 6.81 25.98 3.26
CA LEU A 96 6.79 27.34 3.82
C LEU A 96 7.80 28.26 3.12
N VAL A 97 8.89 27.71 2.61
CA VAL A 97 9.94 28.45 1.90
C VAL A 97 9.65 28.55 0.39
N ALA A 98 8.70 27.77 -0.12
CA ALA A 98 8.45 27.70 -1.55
C ALA A 98 7.81 28.98 -2.11
N PRO A 99 8.23 29.46 -3.29
CA PRO A 99 7.60 30.61 -3.98
C PRO A 99 6.11 30.40 -4.31
N HIS A 100 5.69 29.14 -4.43
CA HIS A 100 4.32 28.74 -4.75
C HIS A 100 3.86 27.62 -3.81
N PRO A 101 3.35 27.96 -2.61
CA PRO A 101 3.05 26.98 -1.56
C PRO A 101 2.00 25.95 -1.99
N VAL A 102 1.03 26.32 -2.82
CA VAL A 102 0.01 25.38 -3.34
C VAL A 102 0.65 24.27 -4.19
N LYS A 103 1.60 24.62 -5.07
CA LYS A 103 2.32 23.63 -5.88
C LYS A 103 3.23 22.76 -5.03
N ALA A 104 3.91 23.38 -4.05
CA ALA A 104 4.80 22.68 -3.13
C ALA A 104 4.04 21.68 -2.23
N LEU A 105 2.84 22.05 -1.77
CA LEU A 105 1.97 21.15 -1.01
C LEU A 105 1.59 19.91 -1.83
N GLY A 106 1.34 20.09 -3.13
CA GLY A 106 1.03 18.96 -3.99
C GLY A 106 2.21 18.01 -4.21
N LEU A 107 3.43 18.54 -4.35
CA LEU A 107 4.64 17.73 -4.38
C LEU A 107 4.90 17.03 -3.05
N TYR A 108 4.75 17.74 -1.93
CA TYR A 108 4.91 17.18 -0.60
C TYR A 108 3.99 15.98 -0.37
N ARG A 109 2.71 16.12 -0.72
CA ARG A 109 1.74 15.04 -0.54
C ARG A 109 2.07 13.82 -1.41
N ALA A 110 2.30 14.02 -2.71
CA ALA A 110 2.47 12.94 -3.67
C ALA A 110 3.81 12.20 -3.51
N TYR A 111 4.89 12.91 -3.14
CA TYR A 111 6.23 12.33 -3.09
C TYR A 111 6.68 11.96 -1.67
N LEU A 112 6.09 12.53 -0.62
CA LEU A 112 6.48 12.24 0.77
C LEU A 112 5.39 11.53 1.54
N VAL A 113 4.22 12.15 1.67
CA VAL A 113 3.15 11.63 2.54
C VAL A 113 2.62 10.29 2.04
N GLU A 114 2.29 10.21 0.76
CA GLU A 114 1.69 9.02 0.16
C GLU A 114 2.62 7.79 0.19
N PRO A 115 3.92 7.88 -0.21
CA PRO A 115 4.85 6.76 -0.10
C PRO A 115 5.10 6.30 1.34
N ILE A 116 5.19 7.25 2.29
CA ILE A 116 5.39 6.91 3.71
C ILE A 116 4.14 6.21 4.27
N ALA A 117 2.94 6.68 3.91
CA ALA A 117 1.71 6.00 4.29
C ALA A 117 1.67 4.56 3.75
N LEU A 118 2.01 4.36 2.47
CA LEU A 118 2.07 3.03 1.87
C LEU A 118 3.10 2.14 2.56
N PHE A 119 4.27 2.68 2.91
CA PHE A 119 5.30 1.96 3.65
C PHE A 119 4.78 1.43 4.99
N VAL A 120 4.07 2.25 5.77
CA VAL A 120 3.48 1.85 7.06
C VAL A 120 2.46 0.72 6.88
N VAL A 121 1.62 0.80 5.84
CA VAL A 121 0.66 -0.27 5.54
C VAL A 121 1.41 -1.56 5.17
N ILE A 122 2.40 -1.50 4.29
CA ILE A 122 3.19 -2.67 3.87
C ILE A 122 3.92 -3.28 5.06
N SER A 123 4.62 -2.48 5.87
CA SER A 123 5.40 -2.97 7.02
C SER A 123 4.51 -3.67 8.05
N THR A 124 3.25 -3.24 8.18
CA THR A 124 2.30 -3.81 9.14
C THR A 124 1.51 -5.00 8.56
N ALA A 125 1.11 -4.95 7.29
CA ALA A 125 0.26 -5.97 6.67
C ALA A 125 1.06 -7.14 6.07
N ALA A 126 2.26 -6.89 5.55
CA ALA A 126 3.08 -7.86 4.81
C ALA A 126 4.12 -8.58 5.68
N THR A 127 3.73 -9.01 6.88
CA THR A 127 4.62 -9.63 7.89
C THR A 127 5.13 -11.03 7.56
N ASN A 128 4.63 -11.66 6.49
CA ASN A 128 4.98 -13.03 6.10
C ASN A 128 5.52 -13.09 4.67
N ARG A 129 6.42 -14.04 4.38
CA ARG A 129 7.01 -14.21 3.03
C ARG A 129 5.97 -14.30 1.91
N ARG A 130 4.88 -15.07 2.11
CA ARG A 130 3.78 -15.16 1.14
C ARG A 130 3.10 -13.82 0.89
N ARG A 131 2.93 -13.02 1.94
CA ARG A 131 2.29 -11.70 1.88
C ARG A 131 3.19 -10.68 1.19
N ALA A 132 4.49 -10.71 1.50
CA ALA A 132 5.50 -9.92 0.80
C ALA A 132 5.56 -10.28 -0.69
N LEU A 133 5.52 -11.57 -1.04
CA LEU A 133 5.49 -12.03 -2.44
C LEU A 133 4.24 -11.55 -3.20
N LEU A 134 3.09 -11.39 -2.54
CA LEU A 134 1.90 -10.82 -3.19
C LEU A 134 2.10 -9.33 -3.52
N VAL A 135 2.67 -8.56 -2.61
CA VAL A 135 3.00 -7.14 -2.86
C VAL A 135 4.04 -7.02 -3.98
N LEU A 136 5.10 -7.82 -3.92
CA LEU A 136 6.12 -7.90 -4.97
C LEU A 136 5.55 -8.36 -6.31
N GLY A 137 4.57 -9.27 -6.30
CA GLY A 137 3.84 -9.70 -7.49
C GLY A 137 3.09 -8.54 -8.15
N GLY A 138 2.43 -7.69 -7.36
CA GLY A 138 1.83 -6.45 -7.86
C GLY A 138 2.86 -5.54 -8.54
N LEU A 139 4.02 -5.35 -7.91
CA LEU A 139 5.11 -4.56 -8.49
C LEU A 139 5.69 -5.19 -9.77
N ALA A 140 5.83 -6.51 -9.81
CA ALA A 140 6.29 -7.24 -10.99
C ALA A 140 5.32 -7.08 -12.17
N LEU A 141 4.00 -7.13 -11.90
CA LEU A 141 2.98 -6.87 -12.91
C LEU A 141 3.06 -5.44 -13.45
N ALA A 142 3.24 -4.44 -12.57
CA ALA A 142 3.46 -3.05 -12.98
C ALA A 142 4.71 -2.92 -13.88
N GLY A 143 5.83 -3.53 -13.46
CA GLY A 143 7.06 -3.54 -14.23
C GLY A 143 6.88 -4.17 -15.61
N ALA A 144 6.21 -5.32 -15.68
CA ALA A 144 5.88 -5.99 -16.94
C ALA A 144 5.00 -5.12 -17.86
N ALA A 145 3.99 -4.46 -17.29
CA ALA A 145 3.08 -3.58 -18.05
C ALA A 145 3.81 -2.40 -18.70
N VAL A 146 4.92 -1.93 -18.13
CA VAL A 146 5.76 -0.87 -18.72
C VAL A 146 6.83 -1.44 -19.65
N ALA A 147 7.48 -2.53 -19.23
CA ALA A 147 8.60 -3.11 -19.95
C ALA A 147 8.18 -3.68 -21.31
N ILE A 148 7.00 -4.31 -21.40
CA ILE A 148 6.52 -4.92 -22.64
C ILE A 148 6.34 -3.86 -23.75
N PRO A 149 5.54 -2.79 -23.58
CA PRO A 149 5.45 -1.71 -24.58
C PRO A 149 6.79 -1.09 -24.91
N ASN A 150 7.64 -0.86 -23.90
CA ASN A 150 8.95 -0.26 -24.11
C ASN A 150 9.87 -1.13 -24.97
N ALA A 151 9.85 -2.45 -24.76
CA ALA A 151 10.62 -3.39 -25.59
C ALA A 151 10.16 -3.36 -27.05
N PHE A 152 8.86 -3.26 -27.33
CA PHE A 152 8.35 -3.12 -28.69
C PHE A 152 8.83 -1.83 -29.38
N VAL A 153 8.95 -0.73 -28.64
CA VAL A 153 9.47 0.54 -29.18
C VAL A 153 10.96 0.40 -29.54
N VAL A 154 11.76 -0.22 -28.67
CA VAL A 154 13.19 -0.43 -28.92
C VAL A 154 13.42 -1.33 -30.13
N LEU A 155 12.65 -2.41 -30.27
CA LEU A 155 12.78 -3.35 -31.39
C LEU A 155 12.35 -2.74 -32.74
N GLN A 156 11.45 -1.75 -32.75
CA GLN A 156 11.07 -1.03 -33.97
C GLN A 156 12.08 0.05 -34.37
N ALA A 157 12.88 0.53 -33.42
CA ALA A 157 13.87 1.57 -33.65
C ALA A 157 15.26 1.02 -34.04
N ALA A 158 15.44 -0.30 -33.98
CA ALA A 158 16.66 -1.02 -34.36
C ALA A 158 16.55 -1.58 -35.79
#